data_AF-A0A960UEK8-F1
#
_entry.id   AF-A0A960UEK8-F1
#
_cell.length_a   1.000
_cell.length_b   1.000
_cell.length_c   1.000
_cell.angle_alpha   90.00
_cell.angle_beta   90.00
_cell.angle_gamma   90.00
#
_symmetry.space_group_name_H-M   'P 1'
#
loop_
_entity.id
_entity.type
_entity.pdbx_description
1 polymer ?
#
loop_
_entity_poly.entity_id
_entity_poly.type
_entity_poly.pdbx_seq_one_letter_code
_entity_poly.pdbx_strand_id
1 'polypeptide(L)'
;MAKRHPLLLAGGIVAFLLPLVVYGLTMSPTLNFWDCGEFITCGYILGIPHPPATPMFVLVARLASVMPFGESVAHRINFMSGLFGALAALFIYLLTLRMTAAWREGDEAPPAWIRAAG
;
A
#
# COMPACT_ATOMS: atom_id res chain seq x y z
N MET A 1 -10.99 13.38 -27.41
CA MET A 1 -10.63 13.09 -26.00
C MET A 1 -11.20 11.77 -25.44
N ALA A 2 -12.28 11.17 -25.98
CA ALA A 2 -12.98 10.01 -25.37
C ALA A 2 -12.25 8.64 -25.36
N LYS A 3 -11.20 8.41 -26.15
CA LYS A 3 -10.53 7.08 -26.25
C LYS A 3 -9.44 6.80 -25.21
N ARG A 4 -9.05 7.78 -24.37
CA ARG A 4 -7.94 7.61 -23.40
C ARG A 4 -8.37 6.96 -22.07
N HIS A 5 -9.62 7.12 -21.67
CA HIS A 5 -10.15 6.53 -20.44
C HIS A 5 -9.96 5.01 -20.30
N PRO A 6 -10.27 4.16 -21.31
CA PRO A 6 -10.17 2.71 -21.13
C PRO A 6 -8.73 2.23 -20.90
N LEU A 7 -7.73 2.87 -21.51
CA LEU A 7 -6.33 2.51 -21.33
C LEU A 7 -5.80 2.93 -19.95
N LEU A 8 -6.24 4.07 -19.43
CA LEU A 8 -5.88 4.52 -18.08
C LEU A 8 -6.54 3.65 -17.01
N LEU A 9 -7.80 3.25 -17.23
CA LEU A 9 -8.50 2.31 -16.35
C LEU A 9 -7.83 0.93 -16.38
N ALA A 10 -7.48 0.42 -17.56
CA ALA A 10 -6.73 -0.83 -17.69
C ALA A 10 -5.37 -0.75 -17.00
N GLY A 11 -4.65 0.36 -17.15
CA GLY A 11 -3.39 0.59 -16.45
C GLY A 11 -3.54 0.60 -14.93
N GLY A 12 -4.58 1.23 -14.39
CA GLY A 12 -4.88 1.21 -12.96
C GLY A 12 -5.23 -0.19 -12.44
N ILE A 13 -6.04 -0.94 -13.19
CA ILE A 13 -6.36 -2.33 -12.86
C ILE A 13 -5.09 -3.17 -12.80
N VAL A 14 -4.19 -3.05 -13.79
CA VAL A 14 -2.91 -3.77 -13.80
C VAL A 14 -2.03 -3.33 -12.64
N ALA A 15 -1.94 -2.03 -12.34
CA ALA A 15 -1.15 -1.48 -11.25
C ALA A 15 -1.60 -1.98 -9.86
N PHE A 16 -2.86 -2.41 -9.72
CA PHE A 16 -3.37 -3.01 -8.49
C PHE A 16 -3.29 -4.55 -8.51
N LEU A 17 -3.84 -5.19 -9.53
CA LEU A 17 -4.00 -6.65 -9.57
C LEU A 17 -2.66 -7.37 -9.71
N LEU A 18 -1.73 -6.84 -10.50
CA LEU A 18 -0.44 -7.51 -10.70
C LEU A 18 0.36 -7.57 -9.38
N PRO A 19 0.57 -6.47 -8.63
CA PRO A 19 1.20 -6.56 -7.32
C PRO A 19 0.41 -7.40 -6.32
N LEU A 20 -0.93 -7.32 -6.31
CA LEU A 20 -1.75 -8.13 -5.40
C LEU A 20 -1.55 -9.62 -5.62
N VAL A 21 -1.55 -10.07 -6.88
CA VAL A 21 -1.30 -11.47 -7.24
C VAL A 21 0.13 -11.86 -6.89
N VAL A 22 1.12 -11.05 -7.25
CA VAL A 22 2.52 -11.33 -6.95
C VAL A 22 2.74 -11.44 -5.44
N TYR A 23 2.29 -10.47 -4.65
CA TYR A 23 2.41 -10.49 -3.19
C TYR A 23 1.60 -11.62 -2.55
N GLY A 24 0.42 -11.93 -3.06
CA GLY A 24 -0.37 -13.07 -2.59
C GLY A 24 0.32 -14.43 -2.84
N LEU A 25 1.07 -14.56 -3.95
CA LEU A 25 1.82 -15.78 -4.27
C LEU A 25 3.18 -15.86 -3.59
N THR A 26 3.81 -14.73 -3.25
CA THR A 26 5.17 -14.69 -2.69
C THR A 26 5.22 -14.39 -1.19
N MET A 27 4.11 -14.04 -0.55
CA MET A 27 4.08 -13.82 0.90
C MET A 27 4.42 -15.10 1.68
N SER A 28 5.10 -14.93 2.81
CA SER A 28 5.33 -16.04 3.73
C SER A 28 4.03 -16.44 4.42
N PRO A 29 3.69 -17.75 4.51
CA PRO A 29 2.52 -18.20 5.27
C PRO A 29 2.72 -18.12 6.80
N THR A 30 3.96 -17.89 7.24
CA THR A 30 4.37 -17.88 8.65
C THR A 30 5.17 -16.63 8.98
N LEU A 31 5.83 -16.64 10.15
CA LEU A 31 6.80 -15.62 10.55
C LEU A 31 7.92 -15.55 9.51
N ASN A 32 8.30 -14.33 9.12
CA ASN A 32 9.48 -14.06 8.31
C ASN A 32 10.54 -13.36 9.17
N PHE A 33 11.78 -13.30 8.67
CA PHE A 33 12.89 -12.67 9.37
C PHE A 33 12.66 -11.16 9.61
N TRP A 34 13.38 -10.61 10.60
CA TRP A 34 13.38 -9.19 10.97
C TRP A 34 12.11 -8.76 11.72
N ASP A 35 11.51 -7.64 11.31
CA ASP A 35 10.42 -6.97 12.03
C ASP A 35 9.07 -7.69 11.87
N CYS A 36 8.94 -8.63 10.93
CA CYS A 36 7.65 -9.29 10.66
C CYS A 36 7.08 -9.98 11.92
N GLY A 37 7.93 -10.67 12.69
CA GLY A 37 7.50 -11.35 13.90
C GLY A 37 7.03 -10.41 15.00
N GLU A 38 7.75 -9.30 15.18
CA GLU A 38 7.37 -8.24 16.11
C GLU A 38 6.02 -7.63 15.71
N PHE A 39 5.86 -7.22 14.45
CA PHE A 39 4.64 -6.58 13.96
C PHE A 39 3.42 -7.52 13.95
N ILE A 40 3.60 -8.81 13.62
CA ILE A 40 2.54 -9.83 13.72
C ILE A 40 2.12 -9.99 15.18
N THR A 41 3.08 -10.09 16.10
CA THR A 41 2.80 -10.29 17.52
C THR A 41 2.11 -9.06 18.12
N CYS A 42 2.64 -7.86 17.87
CA CYS A 42 2.05 -6.59 18.30
C CYS A 42 0.66 -6.39 17.69
N GLY A 43 0.45 -6.70 16.41
CA GLY A 43 -0.88 -6.67 15.78
C GLY A 43 -1.86 -7.66 16.42
N TYR A 44 -1.40 -8.85 16.80
CA TYR A 44 -2.23 -9.84 17.46
C TYR A 44 -2.61 -9.44 18.89
N ILE A 45 -1.67 -8.96 19.70
CA ILE A 45 -1.91 -8.63 21.11
C ILE A 45 -2.31 -7.16 21.36
N LEU A 46 -2.39 -6.34 20.31
CA LEU A 46 -2.49 -4.87 20.41
C LEU A 46 -1.32 -4.24 21.18
N GLY A 47 -0.12 -4.76 20.95
CA GLY A 47 1.13 -4.29 21.55
C GLY A 47 1.75 -3.11 20.81
N ILE A 48 2.83 -2.60 21.37
CA ILE A 48 3.68 -1.56 20.77
C ILE A 48 4.97 -2.26 20.31
N PRO A 49 5.35 -2.19 19.01
CA PRO A 49 6.60 -2.77 18.54
C PRO A 49 7.80 -2.00 19.14
N HIS A 50 8.19 -0.89 18.52
CA HIS A 50 9.21 0.01 19.04
C HIS A 50 8.75 1.48 18.93
N PRO A 51 9.24 2.42 19.77
CA PRO A 51 8.98 3.86 19.62
C PRO A 51 9.39 4.31 18.20
N PRO A 52 8.61 5.13 17.46
CA PRO A 52 7.40 5.92 17.82
C PRO A 52 6.04 5.17 17.69
N ALA A 53 6.05 3.83 17.75
CA ALA A 53 4.91 2.94 17.52
C ALA A 53 4.33 3.01 16.09
N THR A 54 3.44 2.07 15.78
CA THR A 54 2.73 1.98 14.48
C THR A 54 1.24 1.73 14.71
N PRO A 55 0.50 2.66 15.36
CA PRO A 55 -0.85 2.41 15.87
C PRO A 55 -1.84 2.02 14.78
N MET A 56 -1.80 2.69 13.62
CA MET A 56 -2.67 2.34 12.49
C MET A 56 -2.41 0.92 11.98
N PHE A 57 -1.13 0.53 11.85
CA PHE A 57 -0.78 -0.83 11.44
C PHE A 57 -1.31 -1.85 12.46
N VAL A 58 -1.07 -1.62 13.76
CA VAL A 58 -1.47 -2.55 14.83
C VAL A 58 -3.00 -2.75 14.85
N LEU A 59 -3.79 -1.67 14.70
CA LEU A 59 -5.24 -1.77 14.65
C LEU A 59 -5.74 -2.55 13.43
N VAL A 60 -5.18 -2.28 12.26
CA VAL A 60 -5.55 -2.99 11.01
C VAL A 60 -5.09 -4.45 11.05
N ALA A 61 -3.90 -4.73 11.59
CA ALA A 61 -3.38 -6.07 11.79
C ALA A 61 -4.24 -6.87 12.79
N ARG A 62 -4.76 -6.22 13.83
CA ARG A 62 -5.72 -6.86 14.74
C ARG A 62 -7.01 -7.25 14.02
N LEU A 63 -7.55 -6.37 13.18
CA LEU A 63 -8.72 -6.69 12.36
C LEU A 63 -8.42 -7.85 11.40
N ALA A 64 -7.27 -7.85 10.73
CA ALA A 64 -6.86 -8.94 9.85
C ALA A 64 -6.71 -10.27 10.61
N SER A 65 -6.19 -10.24 11.84
CA SER A 65 -5.98 -11.45 12.64
C SER A 65 -7.28 -12.22 12.96
N VAL A 66 -8.40 -11.54 13.10
CA VAL A 66 -9.71 -12.14 13.43
C VAL A 66 -10.52 -12.56 12.20
N MET A 67 -10.09 -12.19 10.99
CA MET A 67 -10.81 -12.52 9.76
C MET A 67 -10.81 -14.04 9.51
N PRO A 68 -11.93 -14.62 9.04
CA PRO A 68 -12.09 -16.08 8.91
C PRO A 68 -11.47 -16.62 7.61
N PHE A 69 -10.22 -16.27 7.29
CA PHE A 69 -9.48 -16.78 6.14
C PHE A 69 -8.01 -17.02 6.48
N GLY A 70 -7.31 -17.87 5.72
CA GLY A 70 -5.89 -18.16 5.96
C GLY A 70 -5.65 -19.07 7.18
N GLU A 71 -4.60 -19.89 7.06
CA GLU A 71 -4.27 -20.97 8.00
C GLU A 71 -3.74 -20.47 9.35
N SER A 72 -3.08 -19.30 9.36
CA SER A 72 -2.45 -18.73 10.54
C SER A 72 -2.69 -17.22 10.65
N VAL A 73 -2.54 -16.67 11.87
CA VAL A 73 -2.57 -15.22 12.10
C VAL A 73 -1.48 -14.52 11.28
N ALA A 74 -0.29 -15.13 11.17
CA ALA A 74 0.80 -14.60 10.38
C ALA A 74 0.42 -14.49 8.89
N HIS A 75 -0.21 -15.53 8.33
CA HIS A 75 -0.71 -15.51 6.95
C HIS A 75 -1.68 -14.34 6.73
N ARG A 76 -2.66 -14.14 7.62
CA ARG A 76 -3.66 -13.05 7.51
C ARG A 76 -3.00 -11.67 7.52
N ILE A 77 -2.07 -11.46 8.45
CA ILE A 77 -1.37 -10.18 8.60
C ILE A 77 -0.40 -9.96 7.42
N ASN A 78 0.30 -10.99 6.94
CA ASN A 78 1.16 -10.88 5.76
C ASN A 78 0.35 -10.57 4.49
N PHE A 79 -0.81 -11.20 4.33
CA PHE A 79 -1.72 -10.88 3.23
C PHE A 79 -2.22 -9.43 3.31
N MET A 80 -2.58 -8.96 4.50
CA MET A 80 -2.95 -7.56 4.75
C MET A 80 -1.82 -6.61 4.32
N SER A 81 -0.58 -6.87 4.72
CA SER A 81 0.58 -6.08 4.27
C SER A 81 0.72 -6.07 2.73
N GLY A 82 0.54 -7.23 2.08
CA GLY A 82 0.55 -7.33 0.61
C GLY A 82 -0.59 -6.54 -0.05
N LEU A 83 -1.80 -6.60 0.50
CA LEU A 83 -2.96 -5.85 0.01
C LEU A 83 -2.72 -4.33 0.06
N PHE A 84 -2.23 -3.82 1.19
CA PHE A 84 -1.92 -2.38 1.31
C PHE A 84 -0.74 -1.97 0.41
N GLY A 85 0.24 -2.86 0.19
CA GLY A 85 1.29 -2.65 -0.81
C GLY A 85 0.74 -2.51 -2.24
N ALA A 86 -0.22 -3.36 -2.63
CA ALA A 86 -0.89 -3.27 -3.92
C ALA A 86 -1.74 -1.99 -4.07
N LEU A 87 -2.44 -1.58 -3.00
CA LEU A 87 -3.17 -0.31 -2.97
C LEU A 87 -2.21 0.90 -3.11
N ALA A 88 -1.06 0.86 -2.46
CA ALA A 88 -0.04 1.90 -2.60
C ALA A 88 0.44 2.01 -4.05
N ALA A 89 0.69 0.89 -4.73
CA ALA A 89 1.05 0.87 -6.15
C ALA A 89 -0.02 1.52 -7.05
N LEU A 90 -1.30 1.22 -6.80
CA LEU A 90 -2.41 1.88 -7.48
C LEU A 90 -2.42 3.40 -7.24
N PHE A 91 -2.24 3.84 -5.99
CA PHE A 91 -2.22 5.28 -5.68
C PHE A 91 -1.03 5.99 -6.30
N ILE A 92 0.15 5.36 -6.36
CA ILE A 92 1.31 5.90 -7.08
C ILE A 92 0.96 6.08 -8.56
N TYR A 93 0.37 5.07 -9.20
CA TYR A 93 -0.07 5.16 -10.59
C TYR A 93 -1.04 6.35 -10.81
N LEU A 94 -2.08 6.45 -9.98
CA LEU A 94 -3.06 7.54 -10.07
C LEU A 94 -2.44 8.92 -9.81
N LEU A 95 -1.52 9.02 -8.84
CA LEU A 95 -0.81 10.25 -8.54
C LEU A 95 0.08 10.67 -9.72
N THR A 96 0.83 9.74 -10.31
CA THR A 96 1.64 10.02 -11.51
C THR A 96 0.77 10.48 -12.68
N LEU A 97 -0.39 9.87 -12.90
CA LEU A 97 -1.33 10.33 -13.92
C LEU A 97 -1.84 11.74 -13.64
N ARG A 98 -2.23 12.03 -12.40
CA ARG A 98 -2.70 13.37 -12.01
C ARG A 98 -1.60 14.42 -12.20
N MET A 99 -0.38 14.13 -11.78
CA MET A 99 0.75 15.04 -11.96
C MET A 99 1.03 15.26 -13.45
N THR A 100 1.11 14.20 -14.25
CA THR A 100 1.37 14.36 -15.70
C THR A 100 0.25 15.09 -16.44
N ALA A 101 -1.01 14.99 -15.99
CA ALA A 101 -2.12 15.77 -16.52
C ALA A 101 -1.98 17.27 -16.16
N ALA A 102 -1.77 17.59 -14.87
CA ALA A 102 -1.58 18.97 -14.41
C ALA A 102 -0.40 19.66 -15.13
N TRP A 103 0.72 18.95 -15.30
CA TRP A 103 1.88 19.44 -16.04
C TRP A 103 1.58 19.73 -17.52
N ARG A 104 0.70 18.96 -18.16
CA ARG A 104 0.32 19.16 -19.57
C ARG A 104 -0.64 20.33 -19.76
N GLU A 105 -1.51 20.55 -18.77
CA GLU A 105 -2.50 21.63 -18.79
C GLU A 105 -1.87 22.99 -18.42
N GLY A 106 -0.61 23.00 -17.97
CA GLY A 106 0.11 24.21 -17.61
C GLY A 106 -0.34 24.80 -16.28
N ASP A 107 -1.01 23.99 -15.47
CA ASP A 107 -1.55 24.43 -14.18
C ASP A 107 -0.41 24.69 -13.19
N GLU A 108 -0.30 25.98 -12.88
CA GLU A 108 0.53 26.67 -11.88
C GLU A 108 2.05 26.40 -11.92
N ALA A 109 2.79 27.46 -12.25
CA ALA A 109 4.19 27.56 -11.84
C ALA A 109 4.28 27.25 -10.33
N PRO A 110 5.26 26.44 -9.89
CA PRO A 110 5.35 26.03 -8.50
C PRO A 110 5.36 27.28 -7.60
N PRO A 111 4.70 27.24 -6.44
CA PRO A 111 4.61 28.37 -5.52
C PRO A 111 5.97 29.04 -5.31
N ALA A 112 5.96 30.37 -5.13
CA ALA A 112 7.19 31.18 -5.07
C ALA A 112 8.26 30.65 -4.09
N TRP A 113 7.85 29.97 -3.01
CA TRP A 113 8.76 29.36 -2.03
C TRP A 113 9.55 28.15 -2.57
N ILE A 114 9.02 27.39 -3.54
CA ILE A 114 9.77 26.31 -4.22
C ILE A 114 10.81 26.90 -5.17
N ARG A 115 10.48 28.02 -5.83
CA ARG A 115 11.40 28.75 -6.72
C ARG A 115 12.55 29.42 -5.98
N ALA A 116 12.33 29.82 -4.72
CA ALA A 116 13.33 30.44 -3.86
C ALA A 116 14.28 29.44 -3.18
N ALA A 117 14.02 28.13 -3.31
CA ALA A 117 14.81 27.07 -2.69
C ALA A 117 15.92 26.50 -3.60
N GLY A 118 16.11 27.06 -4.80
CA GLY A 118 17.21 26.77 -5.73
C GLY A 118 17.95 28.04 -6.12
#